data_AF-A0A7K6DTB5-F1
#
_entry.id   AF-A0A7K6DTB5-F1
#
_cell.length_a   1.000
_cell.length_b   1.000
_cell.length_c   1.000
_cell.angle_alpha   90.00
_cell.angle_beta   90.00
_cell.angle_gamma   90.00
#
_symmetry.space_group_name_H-M   'P 1'
#
loop_
_entity.id
_entity.type
_entity.pdbx_description
1 polymer ?
#
loop_
_entity_poly.entity_id
_entity_poly.type
_entity_poly.pdbx_seq_one_letter_code
_entity_poly.pdbx_strand_id
1 'polypeptide(L)' 'VKAQLEEKEGKTFDVFTAVEFKTQLVAGTNYFIKVHVGNDEFMHLRVFKSLPHENEQLSLHSYQGSKTKHDELAYF' A
#
# COMPACT_ATOMS: atom_id res chain seq x y z
N VAL A 1 8.00 -1.42 2.21
CA VAL A 1 6.82 -0.77 1.59
C VAL A 1 6.92 0.74 1.55
N LYS A 2 6.93 1.48 2.68
CA LYS A 2 7.08 2.95 2.69
C LYS A 2 8.25 3.43 1.82
N ALA A 3 9.45 2.92 2.08
CA ALA A 3 10.65 3.26 1.30
C ALA A 3 10.50 3.00 -0.22
N GLN A 4 9.84 1.90 -0.60
CA GLN A 4 9.60 1.58 -2.02
C GLN A 4 8.60 2.56 -2.67
N LEU A 5 7.68 3.13 -1.91
CA LEU A 5 6.77 4.18 -2.39
C LEU A 5 7.49 5.52 -2.50
N GLU A 6 8.27 5.88 -1.49
CA GLU A 6 9.06 7.12 -1.46
C GLU A 6 10.05 7.19 -2.63
N GLU A 7 10.72 6.07 -2.93
CA GLU A 7 11.60 5.95 -4.10
C GLU A 7 10.83 6.18 -5.42
N LYS A 8 9.62 5.61 -5.55
CA LYS A 8 8.79 5.76 -6.76
C LYS A 8 8.20 7.17 -6.92
N GLU A 9 7.87 7.85 -5.81
CA GLU A 9 7.31 9.20 -5.81
C GLU A 9 8.37 10.30 -5.82
N GLY A 10 9.64 9.96 -5.58
CA GLY A 10 10.73 10.95 -5.48
C GLY A 10 10.58 11.91 -4.29
N LYS A 11 9.83 11.51 -3.26
CA LYS A 11 9.58 12.31 -2.04
C LYS A 11 9.47 11.41 -0.81
N THR A 12 9.72 11.98 0.36
CA THR A 12 9.51 11.31 1.65
C THR A 12 8.13 11.62 2.21
N PHE A 13 7.58 10.71 3.02
CA PHE A 13 6.33 10.91 3.74
C PHE A 13 6.58 11.00 5.24
N ASP A 14 6.28 12.14 5.87
CA ASP A 14 6.41 12.29 7.32
C ASP A 14 5.35 11.48 8.08
N VAL A 15 4.14 11.39 7.51
CA VAL A 15 3.04 10.57 8.01
C VAL A 15 2.86 9.38 7.08
N PHE A 16 2.68 8.18 7.65
CA PHE A 16 2.47 6.97 6.87
C PHE A 16 1.69 5.93 7.67
N THR A 17 0.41 6.19 7.89
CA THR A 17 -0.44 5.41 8.80
C THR A 17 -1.48 4.62 8.00
N ALA A 18 -1.43 3.29 8.07
CA ALA A 18 -2.48 2.45 7.52
C ALA A 18 -3.77 2.62 8.34
N VAL A 19 -4.89 2.87 7.66
CA VAL A 19 -6.21 3.09 8.29
C VAL A 19 -7.24 2.02 7.95
N GLU A 20 -7.07 1.36 6.81
CA GLU A 20 -7.96 0.30 6.32
C GLU A 20 -7.15 -0.65 5.45
N PHE A 21 -7.51 -1.94 5.45
CA PHE A 21 -6.96 -2.89 4.50
C PHE A 21 -7.99 -3.93 4.07
N LYS A 22 -7.79 -4.46 2.86
CA LYS A 22 -8.47 -5.65 2.32
C LYS A 22 -7.41 -6.65 1.87
N THR A 23 -7.78 -7.92 1.81
CA THR A 23 -6.90 -8.98 1.32
C THR A 23 -7.48 -9.68 0.10
N GLN A 24 -6.59 -10.26 -0.70
CA GLN A 24 -6.92 -11.17 -1.79
C GLN A 24 -5.90 -12.31 -1.78
N LEU A 25 -6.40 -13.55 -1.62
CA LEU A 25 -5.59 -14.75 -1.61
C LEU A 25 -5.20 -15.15 -3.03
N VAL A 26 -3.93 -15.48 -3.23
CA VAL A 26 -3.35 -15.96 -4.50
C VAL A 26 -2.29 -17.03 -4.17
N ALA A 27 -1.35 -17.32 -5.07
CA ALA A 27 -0.08 -17.96 -4.68
C ALA A 27 0.76 -16.96 -3.87
N GLY A 28 0.31 -16.68 -2.64
CA GLY A 28 0.72 -15.53 -1.83
C GLY A 28 -0.50 -14.74 -1.33
N THR A 29 -0.32 -13.49 -0.96
CA THR A 29 -1.42 -12.61 -0.54
C THR A 29 -1.20 -11.19 -1.05
N ASN A 30 -2.17 -10.66 -1.77
CA ASN A 30 -2.24 -9.23 -2.05
C ASN A 30 -2.94 -8.54 -0.87
N TYR A 31 -2.29 -7.54 -0.32
CA TYR A 31 -2.86 -6.58 0.62
C TYR A 31 -3.17 -5.29 -0.12
N PHE A 32 -4.42 -4.88 -0.07
CA PHE A 32 -4.85 -3.55 -0.46
C PHE A 32 -4.90 -2.71 0.81
N ILE A 33 -4.18 -1.59 0.87
CA ILE A 33 -3.98 -0.83 2.10
C ILE A 33 -4.27 0.63 1.82
N LYS A 34 -5.18 1.24 2.57
CA LYS A 34 -5.39 2.68 2.59
C LYS A 34 -4.46 3.30 3.63
N VAL A 35 -3.60 4.20 3.20
CA VAL A 35 -2.58 4.85 4.03
C VAL A 35 -2.80 6.35 4.04
N HIS A 36 -2.97 6.94 5.23
CA HIS A 36 -2.93 8.39 5.42
C HIS A 36 -1.48 8.88 5.33
N VAL A 37 -1.24 9.89 4.49
CA VAL A 37 0.10 10.45 4.26
C VAL A 37 0.25 11.91 4.70
N GLY A 38 -0.73 12.44 5.44
CA GLY A 38 -0.77 13.81 5.95
C GLY A 38 -1.70 14.72 5.14
N ASN A 39 -2.08 15.87 5.70
CA ASN A 39 -2.93 16.88 5.04
C ASN A 39 -4.24 16.33 4.44
N ASP A 40 -4.87 15.35 5.11
CA ASP A 40 -6.05 14.62 4.62
C ASP A 40 -5.86 13.91 3.26
N GLU A 41 -4.60 13.73 2.83
CA GLU A 41 -4.22 12.97 1.64
C GLU A 41 -3.98 11.50 1.99
N PHE A 42 -4.41 10.62 1.09
CA PHE A 42 -4.29 9.18 1.21
C PHE A 42 -3.64 8.58 -0.03
N MET A 43 -2.98 7.45 0.19
CA MET A 43 -2.52 6.55 -0.86
C MET A 43 -3.15 5.18 -0.68
N HIS A 44 -3.60 4.57 -1.78
CA HIS A 44 -4.02 3.18 -1.78
C HIS A 44 -2.88 2.34 -2.34
N LEU A 45 -2.41 1.36 -1.57
CA LEU A 45 -1.28 0.51 -1.92
C LEU A 45 -1.77 -0.91 -2.21
N ARG A 46 -1.17 -1.55 -3.21
CA ARG A 46 -1.22 -3.00 -3.37
C ARG A 46 0.14 -3.57 -3.04
N VAL A 47 0.21 -4.31 -1.94
CA VAL A 47 1.42 -4.94 -1.44
C VAL A 47 1.29 -6.44 -1.60
N PHE A 48 2.27 -7.08 -2.24
CA PHE A 48 2.33 -8.51 -2.36
C PHE A 48 3.17 -9.11 -1.23
N LYS A 49 2.64 -10.16 -0.61
CA LYS A 49 3.33 -11.03 0.32
C LYS A 49 3.45 -12.41 -0.32
N SER A 50 4.68 -12.85 -0.55
CA SER A 50 5.02 -14.18 -1.03
C SER A 50 4.59 -15.28 -0.04
N LEU A 51 4.63 -16.54 -0.50
CA LEU A 51 4.31 -17.67 0.36
C LEU A 51 5.37 -17.82 1.47
N PRO A 52 5.02 -18.35 2.65
CA PRO A 52 5.94 -18.41 3.80
C PRO A 52 7.29 -19.10 3.54
N HIS A 53 7.35 -20.03 2.58
CA HIS A 53 8.55 -20.78 2.24
C HIS A 53 9.46 -20.07 1.23
N GLU A 54 8.98 -19.04 0.55
CA GLU A 54 9.75 -18.27 -0.43
C GLU A 54 10.65 -17.22 0.27
N ASN A 55 10.34 -16.88 1.53
CA ASN A 55 11.15 -16.01 2.38
C ASN A 55 11.49 -14.63 1.76
N GLU A 56 10.65 -14.14 0.86
CA GLU A 56 10.84 -12.84 0.22
C GLU A 56 10.28 -11.69 1.07
N GLN A 57 10.82 -10.48 0.87
CA GLN A 57 10.28 -9.28 1.48
C GLN A 57 8.96 -8.85 0.83
N LEU A 58 8.13 -8.13 1.60
CA LEU A 58 6.94 -7.46 1.08
C LEU A 58 7.30 -6.50 -0.06
N SER A 59 6.61 -6.63 -1.19
CA SER A 59 6.84 -5.79 -2.37
C SER A 59 5.62 -4.92 -2.67
N LEU A 60 5.88 -3.63 -2.96
CA LEU A 60 4.87 -2.68 -3.43
C LEU A 60 4.63 -2.94 -4.92
N HIS A 61 3.55 -3.66 -5.21
CA HIS A 61 3.17 -4.06 -6.55
C HIS A 61 2.63 -2.86 -7.36
N SER A 62 1.66 -2.13 -6.81
CA SER A 62 1.10 -0.92 -7.43
C SER A 62 0.57 0.03 -6.35
N TYR A 63 0.25 1.27 -6.73
CA TYR A 63 -0.36 2.26 -5.84
C TYR A 63 -1.23 3.26 -6.62
N GLN A 64 -2.11 3.95 -5.90
CA GLN A 64 -2.89 5.08 -6.38
C GLN A 64 -2.69 6.26 -5.42
N GLY A 65 -2.30 7.42 -5.94
CA GLY A 65 -2.18 8.67 -5.19
C GLY A 65 -3.45 9.53 -5.22
N SER A 66 -3.36 10.72 -4.63
CA SER A 66 -4.43 11.74 -4.62
C SER A 66 -5.79 11.21 -4.15
N LYS A 67 -5.77 10.31 -3.16
CA LYS A 67 -6.99 9.79 -2.52
C LYS A 67 -7.35 10.64 -1.30
N THR A 68 -8.60 10.52 -0.91
CA THR A 68 -9.20 11.18 0.26
C THR A 68 -9.64 10.13 1.28
N LYS A 69 -9.99 10.61 2.48
CA LYS A 69 -10.54 9.77 3.55
C LYS A 69 -11.80 8.99 3.13
N HIS A 70 -12.59 9.52 2.21
CA HIS A 70 -13.88 8.94 1.82
C HIS A 70 -13.80 8.02 0.59
N ASP A 71 -12.68 8.01 -0.15
CA ASP A 71 -12.50 7.11 -1.28
C ASP A 71 -12.50 5.64 -0.83
N GLU A 72 -13.27 4.81 -1.51
CA GLU A 72 -13.30 3.38 -1.21
C GLU A 72 -11.95 2.71 -1.55
N LEU A 73 -11.48 1.84 -0.66
CA LEU A 73 -10.38 0.94 -0.94
C LEU A 73 -10.84 -0.20 -1.87
N ALA A 74 -10.85 0.03 -3.19
CA ALA A 74 -11.16 -0.97 -4.20
C ALA A 74 -9.94 -1.85 -4.59
N TYR A 75 -10.19 -2.94 -5.33
CA TYR A 75 -9.12 -3.73 -5.94
C TYR A 75 -8.60 -3.06 -7.24
N PHE A 76 -7.29 -3.08 -7.44
CA PHE A 76 -6.57 -2.49 -8.60
C PHE A 76 -5.21 -3.16 -8.85
#